data_AF-A0A0F8YAN2-F1
#
_entry.id   AF-A0A0F8YAN2-F1
#
_cell.length_a   1.000
_cell.length_b   1.000
_cell.length_c   1.000
_cell.angle_alpha   90.00
_cell.angle_beta   90.00
_cell.angle_gamma   90.00
#
_symmetry.space_group_name_H-M   'P 1'
#
loop_
_entity.id
_entity.type
_entity.pdbx_description
1 polymer ?
#
loop_
_entity_poly.entity_id
_entity_poly.type
_entity_poly.pdbx_seq_one_letter_code
_entity_poly.pdbx_strand_id
1 'polypeptide(L)'
;MAVFSPILDGVLELIPKGSALIVGVDDSHLRKTGKKVAAAGWYRDPLGPQFHTNLMFAQRFIQLSAAVPDPANPKRSRMIPIAVELIPKLPKPAKDAPQQDWDQYEKIKALNSPGA
;
A
#
# COMPACT_ATOMS: atom_id res chain seq x y z
N MET A 1 0.35 5.77 -12.29
CA MET A 1 1.31 6.76 -11.74
C MET A 1 1.12 8.18 -12.27
N ALA A 2 0.63 8.40 -13.51
CA ALA A 2 0.52 9.74 -14.11
C ALA A 2 -0.26 10.80 -13.29
N VAL A 3 -1.23 10.39 -12.47
CA VAL A 3 -2.05 11.33 -11.67
C VAL A 3 -1.23 12.06 -10.59
N PHE A 4 -0.21 11.41 -10.03
CA PHE A 4 0.57 11.98 -8.92
C PHE A 4 1.89 12.63 -9.35
N SER A 5 2.32 12.45 -10.60
CA SER A 5 3.54 13.07 -11.14
C SER A 5 3.64 14.58 -10.85
N PRO A 6 2.63 15.42 -11.18
CA PRO A 6 2.73 16.86 -10.89
C PRO A 6 2.75 17.17 -9.39
N ILE A 7 2.16 16.32 -8.55
CA ILE A 7 2.19 16.48 -7.09
C ILE A 7 3.60 16.18 -6.57
N LEU A 8 4.23 15.11 -7.08
CA LEU A 8 5.60 14.78 -6.74
C LEU A 8 6.56 15.89 -7.16
N ASP A 9 6.43 16.41 -8.38
CA ASP A 9 7.25 17.52 -8.88
C ASP A 9 7.14 18.74 -7.97
N GLY A 10 5.91 19.17 -7.63
CA GLY A 10 5.67 20.28 -6.72
C GLY A 10 6.19 20.02 -5.29
N VAL A 11 6.08 18.78 -4.79
CA VAL A 11 6.68 18.40 -3.50
C VAL A 11 8.20 18.53 -3.52
N LEU A 12 8.86 18.09 -4.60
CA LEU A 12 10.31 18.18 -4.73
C LEU A 12 10.81 19.62 -4.80
N GLU A 13 10.03 20.55 -5.34
CA GLU A 13 10.33 21.98 -5.32
C GLU A 13 10.26 22.60 -3.92
N LEU A 14 9.39 22.06 -3.05
CA LEU A 14 9.21 22.54 -1.67
C LEU A 14 10.27 21.98 -0.69
N ILE A 15 11.03 20.98 -1.12
CA ILE A 15 12.05 20.34 -0.29
C ILE A 15 13.42 20.98 -0.58
N PRO A 16 14.19 21.38 0.45
CA PRO A 16 15.52 21.93 0.24
C PRO A 16 16.42 21.03 -0.60
N LYS A 17 17.06 21.61 -1.61
CA LYS A 17 17.99 20.88 -2.49
C LYS A 17 19.10 20.23 -1.65
N GLY A 18 19.36 18.96 -1.92
CA GLY A 18 20.38 18.17 -1.21
C GLY A 18 19.92 17.57 0.12
N SER A 19 18.68 17.84 0.55
CA SER A 19 18.09 17.15 1.69
C SER A 19 17.45 15.81 1.30
N ALA A 20 17.30 14.91 2.26
CA ALA A 20 16.62 13.64 2.07
C ALA A 20 15.11 13.84 1.91
N LEU A 21 14.51 13.14 0.95
CA LEU A 21 13.07 12.98 0.85
C LEU A 21 12.60 11.96 1.90
N ILE A 22 11.80 12.42 2.86
CA ILE A 22 11.19 11.54 3.87
C ILE A 22 9.81 11.12 3.37
N VAL A 23 9.57 9.81 3.31
CA VAL A 23 8.30 9.23 2.83
C VAL A 23 7.70 8.33 3.89
N GLY A 24 6.43 8.57 4.22
CA GLY A 24 5.59 7.66 5.00
C GLY A 24 4.89 6.66 4.09
N VAL A 25 4.74 5.43 4.58
CA VAL A 25 4.08 4.33 3.87
C VAL A 25 2.92 3.83 4.71
N ASP A 26 1.72 3.89 4.13
CA ASP A 26 0.50 3.41 4.78
C ASP A 26 -0.11 2.27 3.97
N ASP A 27 -0.56 1.22 4.66
CA ASP A 27 -1.30 0.09 4.09
C ASP A 27 -2.77 0.20 4.50
N SER A 28 -3.65 0.40 3.53
CA SER A 28 -5.06 0.73 3.75
C SER A 28 -6.00 -0.24 3.03
N HIS A 29 -7.09 -0.59 3.69
CA HIS A 29 -8.14 -1.42 3.11
C HIS A 29 -9.40 -0.59 2.82
N LEU A 30 -9.81 -0.57 1.55
CA LEU A 30 -11.03 0.08 1.11
C LEU A 30 -12.15 -0.96 0.98
N ARG A 31 -13.10 -0.94 1.92
CA ARG A 31 -14.23 -1.90 1.95
C ARG A 31 -15.06 -1.84 0.67
N LYS A 32 -15.50 -3.01 0.22
CA LYS A 32 -16.36 -3.20 -0.95
C LYS A 32 -17.53 -4.11 -0.59
N THR A 33 -18.66 -3.88 -1.24
CA THR A 33 -19.87 -4.71 -1.09
C THR A 33 -20.06 -5.66 -2.27
N GLY A 34 -19.70 -5.23 -3.49
CA GLY A 34 -19.84 -6.03 -4.71
C GLY A 34 -18.72 -7.06 -4.89
N LYS A 35 -19.08 -8.35 -5.01
CA LYS A 35 -18.12 -9.45 -5.22
C LYS A 35 -17.43 -9.45 -6.59
N LYS A 36 -17.92 -8.65 -7.55
CA LYS A 36 -17.34 -8.52 -8.90
C LYS A 36 -16.32 -7.38 -9.01
N VAL A 37 -16.02 -6.67 -7.91
CA VAL A 37 -15.01 -5.61 -7.91
C VAL A 37 -13.63 -6.24 -8.12
N ALA A 38 -12.92 -5.78 -9.16
CA ALA A 38 -11.60 -6.29 -9.51
C ALA A 38 -10.61 -6.10 -8.34
N ALA A 39 -9.69 -7.06 -8.17
CA ALA A 39 -8.66 -7.07 -7.12
C ALA A 39 -9.17 -6.95 -5.67
N ALA A 40 -10.49 -7.05 -5.45
CA ALA A 40 -11.05 -7.15 -4.13
C ALA A 40 -10.95 -8.60 -3.62
N GLY A 41 -10.82 -8.75 -2.31
CA GLY A 41 -10.69 -10.05 -1.66
C GLY A 41 -11.09 -10.00 -0.19
N TRP A 42 -11.05 -11.15 0.46
CA TRP A 42 -11.29 -11.26 1.90
C TRP A 42 -10.00 -11.01 2.69
N TYR A 43 -10.06 -10.01 3.57
CA TYR A 43 -9.00 -9.60 4.49
C TYR A 43 -9.49 -9.69 5.93
N ARG A 44 -8.56 -9.78 6.89
CA ARG A 44 -8.92 -9.62 8.30
C ARG A 44 -9.33 -8.18 8.55
N ASP A 45 -10.37 -7.99 9.34
CA ASP A 45 -10.86 -6.67 9.73
C ASP A 45 -10.09 -6.17 10.97
N PRO A 46 -9.19 -5.17 10.82
CA PRO A 46 -8.42 -4.64 11.95
C PRO A 46 -9.29 -3.87 12.95
N LEU A 47 -10.50 -3.46 12.56
CA LEU A 47 -11.44 -2.72 13.41
C LEU A 47 -12.53 -3.62 14.01
N GLY A 48 -12.45 -4.94 13.78
CA GLY A 48 -13.39 -5.89 14.38
C GLY A 48 -13.17 -6.04 15.90
N PRO A 49 -14.17 -6.55 16.64
CA PRO A 49 -14.01 -6.87 18.06
C PRO A 49 -12.82 -7.80 18.31
N GLN A 50 -12.16 -7.58 19.46
CA GLN A 50 -11.06 -8.40 19.92
C GLN A 50 -11.49 -9.87 20.10
N PHE A 51 -10.54 -10.79 19.90
CA PHE A 51 -10.72 -12.25 20.04
C PHE A 51 -11.69 -12.92 19.06
N HIS A 52 -12.11 -12.23 17.99
CA HIS A 52 -12.88 -12.83 16.89
C HIS A 52 -12.19 -12.57 15.54
N THR A 53 -12.13 -13.59 14.67
CA THR A 53 -11.56 -13.41 13.32
C THR A 53 -12.64 -12.83 12.40
N ASN A 54 -12.77 -11.50 12.42
CA ASN A 54 -13.64 -10.80 11.49
C ASN A 54 -13.00 -10.69 10.12
N LEU A 55 -13.79 -10.92 9.08
CA LEU A 55 -13.38 -10.78 7.69
C LEU A 55 -14.13 -9.63 7.04
N MET A 56 -13.41 -8.84 6.25
CA MET A 56 -13.98 -7.80 5.41
C MET A 56 -13.63 -8.04 3.95
N PHE A 57 -14.59 -7.78 3.06
CA PHE A 57 -14.34 -7.76 1.63
C PHE A 57 -13.86 -6.36 1.24
N ALA A 58 -12.65 -6.25 0.70
CA ALA A 58 -11.99 -4.97 0.48
C ALA A 58 -11.02 -5.03 -0.70
N GLN A 59 -10.58 -3.86 -1.17
CA GLN A 59 -9.36 -3.69 -1.95
C GLN A 59 -8.25 -3.19 -1.02
N ARG A 60 -7.01 -3.61 -1.25
CA ARG A 60 -5.84 -3.17 -0.47
C ARG A 60 -5.03 -2.16 -1.29
N PHE A 61 -4.68 -1.05 -0.67
CA PHE A 61 -3.91 0.02 -1.28
C PHE A 61 -2.68 0.33 -0.43
N ILE A 62 -1.54 0.50 -1.09
CA ILE A 62 -0.37 1.13 -0.46
C ILE A 62 -0.34 2.59 -0.88
N GLN A 63 -0.26 3.48 0.10
CA GLN A 63 -0.12 4.91 -0.09
C GLN A 63 1.26 5.37 0.35
N LEU A 64 1.91 6.17 -0.49
CA LEU A 64 3.14 6.89 -0.16
C LEU A 64 2.81 8.36 0.03
N SER A 65 3.32 8.95 1.11
CA SER A 65 3.19 10.38 1.37
C SER A 65 4.55 10.98 1.71
N ALA A 66 4.91 12.09 1.04
CA ALA A 66 6.12 12.83 1.33
C ALA A 66 5.92 13.80 2.50
N ALA A 67 6.89 13.88 3.40
CA ALA A 67 6.90 14.87 4.46
C ALA A 67 7.46 16.20 3.95
N VAL A 68 6.61 17.20 3.84
CA VAL A 68 7.01 18.58 3.49
C VAL A 68 7.10 19.41 4.76
N PRO A 69 8.27 19.97 5.10
CA PRO A 69 8.44 20.77 6.32
C PRO A 69 7.59 22.05 6.26
N ASP A 70 7.01 22.43 7.40
CA ASP A 70 6.28 23.69 7.50
C ASP A 70 7.29 24.87 7.50
N PRO A 71 7.18 25.83 6.56
CA PRO A 71 8.07 26.99 6.51
C PRO A 71 8.06 27.84 7.78
N ALA A 72 6.94 27.87 8.51
CA ALA A 72 6.79 28.63 9.74
C ALA A 72 7.21 27.84 10.99
N ASN A 73 7.28 26.51 10.90
CA ASN A 73 7.68 25.66 12.03
C ASN A 73 8.42 24.39 11.57
N PRO A 74 9.76 24.38 11.62
CA PRO A 74 10.56 23.25 11.12
C PRO A 74 10.39 21.95 11.94
N LYS A 75 9.71 21.99 13.10
CA LYS A 75 9.36 20.79 13.88
C LYS A 75 8.07 20.12 13.40
N ARG A 76 7.41 20.66 12.37
CA ARG A 76 6.18 20.13 11.80
C ARG A 76 6.40 19.82 10.33
N SER A 77 5.70 18.78 9.87
CA SER A 77 5.64 18.44 8.46
C SER A 77 4.23 18.09 8.06
N ARG A 78 3.88 18.43 6.83
CA ARG A 78 2.64 17.99 6.19
C ARG A 78 2.96 16.76 5.35
N MET A 79 2.23 15.68 5.59
CA MET A 79 2.29 14.49 4.75
C MET A 79 1.43 14.71 3.51
N ILE A 80 2.05 14.79 2.34
CA ILE A 80 1.38 14.98 1.04
C ILE A 80 1.40 13.66 0.28
N PRO A 81 0.25 13.07 -0.09
CA PRO A 81 0.22 11.85 -0.89
C PRO A 81 0.89 12.04 -2.24
N ILE A 82 1.88 11.20 -2.54
CA ILE A 82 2.68 11.23 -3.79
C ILE A 82 2.51 9.98 -4.63
N ALA A 83 1.94 8.90 -4.08
CA ALA A 83 1.53 7.74 -4.84
C ALA A 83 0.48 6.94 -4.07
N VAL A 84 -0.42 6.32 -4.82
CA VAL A 84 -1.33 5.30 -4.30
C VAL A 84 -1.38 4.17 -5.33
N GLU A 85 -1.20 2.95 -4.87
CA GLU A 85 -1.25 1.76 -5.73
C GLU A 85 -2.17 0.69 -5.15
N LEU A 86 -2.98 0.10 -6.03
CA LEU A 86 -3.82 -1.04 -5.72
C LEU A 86 -2.94 -2.29 -5.67
N ILE A 87 -2.78 -2.88 -4.49
CA ILE A 87 -1.96 -4.07 -4.28
C ILE A 87 -2.88 -5.25 -4.00
N PRO A 88 -3.24 -6.05 -5.02
CA PRO A 88 -4.08 -7.22 -4.82
C PRO A 88 -3.38 -8.24 -3.91
N LYS A 89 -4.18 -9.09 -3.28
CA LYS A 89 -3.67 -10.29 -2.60
C LYS A 89 -2.92 -11.15 -3.60
N LEU A 90 -1.77 -11.70 -3.21
CA LEU A 90 -0.99 -12.62 -4.04
C LEU A 90 -1.91 -13.77 -4.53
N PRO A 91 -2.20 -13.86 -5.84
CA PRO A 91 -3.06 -14.91 -6.36
C PRO A 91 -2.34 -16.25 -6.21
N LYS A 92 -3.04 -17.22 -5.64
CA LYS A 92 -2.51 -18.59 -5.57
C LYS A 92 -2.59 -19.21 -6.96
N PRO A 93 -1.51 -19.83 -7.47
CA PRO A 93 -1.54 -20.57 -8.72
C PRO A 93 -2.60 -21.67 -8.72
N ALA A 94 -3.12 -21.99 -9.91
CA ALA A 94 -4.02 -23.12 -10.10
C ALA A 94 -3.26 -24.44 -9.86
N LYS A 95 -3.99 -25.52 -9.56
CA LYS A 95 -3.40 -26.83 -9.24
C LYS A 95 -2.54 -27.40 -10.38
N ASP A 96 -2.89 -27.06 -11.62
CA ASP A 96 -2.27 -27.46 -12.87
C ASP A 96 -1.36 -26.37 -13.47
N ALA A 97 -1.13 -25.27 -12.74
CA ALA A 97 -0.21 -24.23 -13.19
C ALA A 97 1.21 -24.77 -13.33
N PRO A 98 2.02 -24.24 -14.27
CA PRO A 98 3.43 -24.59 -14.41
C PRO A 98 4.20 -24.49 -13.10
N GLN A 99 5.19 -25.37 -12.91
CA GLN A 99 6.02 -25.39 -11.70
C GLN A 99 6.68 -24.03 -11.42
N GLN A 100 7.07 -23.30 -12.47
CA GLN A 100 7.65 -21.97 -12.36
C GLN A 100 6.73 -20.97 -11.64
N ASP A 101 5.41 -21.03 -11.88
CA ASP A 101 4.44 -20.14 -11.23
C ASP A 101 4.32 -20.46 -9.73
N TRP A 102 4.40 -21.76 -9.38
CA TRP A 102 4.43 -22.22 -8.00
C TRP A 102 5.70 -21.79 -7.28
N ASP A 103 6.86 -21.92 -7.93
CA ASP A 103 8.15 -21.51 -7.36
C ASP A 103 8.17 -19.99 -7.11
N GLN A 104 7.66 -19.20 -8.07
CA GLN A 104 7.51 -17.76 -7.91
C GLN A 104 6.54 -17.40 -6.78
N TYR A 105 5.39 -18.08 -6.70
CA TYR A 105 4.41 -17.85 -5.64
C TYR A 105 5.00 -18.12 -4.25
N GLU A 106 5.67 -19.26 -4.05
CA GLU A 106 6.27 -19.61 -2.77
C GLU A 106 7.42 -18.66 -2.39
N LYS A 107 8.22 -18.20 -3.36
CA LYS A 107 9.24 -17.16 -3.13
C LYS A 107 8.62 -15.86 -2.64
N ILE A 108 7.57 -15.36 -3.30
CA ILE A 108 6.90 -14.11 -2.89
C ILE A 108 6.19 -14.28 -1.55
N LYS A 109 5.58 -15.45 -1.30
CA LYS A 109 4.93 -15.78 -0.04
C LYS A 109 5.91 -15.84 1.13
N ALA A 110 7.11 -16.40 0.92
CA ALA A 110 8.17 -16.40 1.92
C ALA A 110 8.60 -14.96 2.29
N LEU A 111 8.80 -14.10 1.29
CA LEU A 111 9.12 -12.68 1.51
C LEU A 111 8.02 -11.91 2.27
N ASN A 112 6.75 -12.31 2.10
CA ASN A 112 5.61 -11.66 2.75
C ASN A 112 5.29 -12.22 4.15
N SER A 113 6.04 -13.21 4.63
CA SER A 113 5.77 -13.82 5.93
C SER A 113 6.37 -12.96 7.06
N PRO A 114 5.59 -12.61 8.11
CA PRO A 114 6.10 -11.80 9.21
C PRO A 114 7.18 -12.59 9.96
N GLY A 115 8.44 -12.20 9.79
CA GLY A 115 9.61 -12.89 10.37
C GLY A 115 10.79 -13.10 9.42
N ALA A 116 10.66 -12.72 8.14
CA ALA A 116 11.78 -12.54 7.21
C ALA A 116 12.34 -11.11 7.25
#